data_AF-A0A258V4X7-F1
#
_entry.id   AF-A0A258V4X7-F1
#
_cell.length_a   1.000
_cell.length_b   1.000
_cell.length_c   1.000
_cell.angle_alpha   90.00
_cell.angle_beta   90.00
_cell.angle_gamma   90.00
#
_symmetry.space_group_name_H-M   'P 1'
#
loop_
_entity.id
_entity.type
_entity.pdbx_description
1 polymer ?
#
loop_
_entity_poly.entity_id
_entity_poly.type
_entity_poly.pdbx_seq_one_letter_code
_entity_poly.pdbx_strand_id
1 'polypeptide(L)'
;MGAYVLSISVLLGGLLAMAKPNVTGEPFNTFLNSIDQRLPMNTSFMQHVLLENKTKLALPSLLEKWGVINQDAAATYNGILNTVVLKEEHTTVDVRVDGKARKRIKTLSELELAEPAIWPIQASTIFHELSHAEFSWLPKSKDNAD
;
A
#
# COMPACT_ATOMS: atom_id res chain seq x y z
N MET A 1 -18.26 41.17 45.26
CA MET A 1 -17.45 41.53 44.08
C MET A 1 -16.01 41.27 44.49
N GLY A 2 -15.36 40.13 44.24
CA GLY A 2 -15.19 39.38 42.98
C GLY A 2 -14.00 39.99 42.23
N ALA A 3 -12.86 39.35 41.95
CA ALA A 3 -12.56 37.92 41.80
C ALA A 3 -11.07 37.60 42.06
N TYR A 4 -10.82 36.33 42.43
CA TYR A 4 -9.52 35.67 42.49
C TYR A 4 -9.03 35.36 41.06
N VAL A 5 -7.73 35.59 40.79
CA VAL A 5 -7.08 35.12 39.55
C VAL A 5 -6.47 33.74 39.83
N LEU A 6 -7.06 32.72 39.24
CA LEU A 6 -6.58 31.33 39.28
C LEU A 6 -5.59 31.12 38.12
N SER A 7 -4.33 30.85 38.44
CA SER A 7 -3.31 30.43 37.49
C SER A 7 -3.54 28.96 37.13
N ILE A 8 -4.12 28.66 35.97
CA ILE A 8 -4.21 27.29 35.46
C ILE A 8 -2.93 26.99 34.67
N SER A 9 -2.01 26.29 35.33
CA SER A 9 -0.90 25.59 34.68
C SER A 9 -1.47 24.40 33.91
N VAL A 10 -1.74 24.57 32.61
CA VAL A 10 -1.99 23.42 31.74
C VAL A 10 -0.63 22.79 31.43
N LEU A 11 -0.35 21.70 32.14
CA LEU A 11 0.70 20.73 31.82
C LEU A 11 0.51 20.29 30.37
N LEU A 12 1.38 20.80 29.51
CA LEU A 12 1.57 20.36 28.13
C LEU A 12 2.23 18.97 28.18
N GLY A 13 1.43 17.96 28.54
CA GLY A 13 1.78 16.56 28.41
C GLY A 13 1.86 16.23 26.93
N GLY A 14 3.02 16.48 26.33
CA GLY A 14 3.37 16.07 24.99
C GLY A 14 3.32 14.56 24.89
N LEU A 15 2.13 14.03 24.60
CA LEU A 15 1.99 12.69 24.05
C LEU A 15 2.59 12.78 22.65
N LEU A 16 3.88 12.45 22.55
CA LEU A 16 4.52 12.02 21.31
C LEU A 16 3.81 10.75 20.86
N ALA A 17 2.63 10.90 20.28
CA ALA A 17 2.21 10.02 19.21
C ALA A 17 3.28 10.20 18.15
N MET A 18 4.21 9.23 18.08
CA MET A 18 5.13 9.10 16.96
C MET A 18 4.23 9.00 15.73
N ALA A 19 3.99 10.14 15.08
CA ALA A 19 3.39 10.17 13.76
C ALA A 19 4.34 9.33 12.90
N LYS A 20 3.94 8.09 12.60
CA LYS A 20 4.59 7.29 11.56
C LYS A 20 4.72 8.23 10.38
N PRO A 21 5.93 8.45 9.83
CA PRO A 21 6.10 9.36 8.71
C PRO A 21 5.11 8.94 7.64
N ASN A 22 4.11 9.79 7.41
CA ASN A 22 3.10 9.56 6.40
C ASN A 22 3.84 9.85 5.09
N VAL A 23 4.52 8.83 4.55
CA VAL A 23 5.19 8.92 3.26
C VAL A 23 4.10 8.98 2.20
N THR A 24 3.52 10.17 2.05
CA THR A 24 2.64 10.53 0.96
C THR A 24 3.48 10.54 -0.31
N GLY A 25 3.45 9.46 -1.10
CA GLY A 25 4.17 9.45 -2.38
C GLY A 25 4.35 8.13 -3.11
N GLU A 26 4.23 6.98 -2.45
CA GLU A 26 4.43 5.68 -3.11
C GLU A 26 3.09 5.00 -3.44
N PRO A 27 2.98 4.32 -4.61
CA PRO A 27 1.71 3.82 -5.14
C PRO A 27 1.02 2.76 -4.28
N PHE A 28 1.75 2.17 -3.32
CA PHE A 28 1.30 1.08 -2.46
C PHE A 28 0.93 1.53 -1.03
N ASN A 29 1.55 2.60 -0.52
CA ASN A 29 1.50 2.94 0.90
C ASN A 29 0.09 3.26 1.39
N THR A 30 -0.71 3.98 0.60
CA THR A 30 -2.09 4.31 0.99
C THR A 30 -2.93 3.05 1.17
N PHE A 31 -2.76 2.04 0.30
CA PHE A 31 -3.43 0.75 0.44
C PHE A 31 -2.93 -0.02 1.66
N LEU A 32 -1.62 -0.15 1.83
CA LEU A 32 -1.02 -0.88 2.97
C LEU A 32 -1.34 -0.24 4.33
N ASN A 33 -1.43 1.09 4.39
CA ASN A 33 -1.89 1.81 5.57
C ASN A 33 -3.38 1.55 5.84
N SER A 34 -4.22 1.45 4.80
CA SER A 34 -5.63 1.10 4.99
C SER A 34 -5.81 -0.33 5.50
N ILE A 35 -4.89 -1.24 5.18
CA ILE A 35 -4.83 -2.58 5.78
C ILE A 35 -4.46 -2.48 7.27
N ASP A 36 -3.36 -1.81 7.63
CA ASP A 36 -2.89 -1.67 9.03
C ASP A 36 -3.93 -1.00 9.93
N GLN A 37 -4.74 -0.07 9.38
CA GLN A 37 -5.79 0.63 10.12
C GLN A 37 -7.05 -0.20 10.35
N ARG A 38 -7.45 -1.02 9.36
CA ARG A 38 -8.72 -1.75 9.39
C ARG A 38 -8.55 -3.18 9.89
N LEU A 39 -7.39 -3.78 9.66
CA LEU A 39 -7.05 -5.15 10.02
C LEU A 39 -5.85 -5.10 10.98
N PRO A 40 -5.76 -5.99 11.97
CA PRO A 40 -4.64 -6.04 12.91
C PRO A 40 -3.38 -6.65 12.25
N MET A 41 -2.96 -6.10 11.11
CA MET A 41 -1.83 -6.57 10.30
C MET A 41 -0.81 -5.46 10.11
N ASN A 42 0.41 -5.66 10.62
CA ASN A 42 1.50 -4.71 10.44
C ASN A 42 2.13 -4.82 9.05
N THR A 43 1.92 -3.81 8.20
CA THR A 43 2.45 -3.75 6.83
C THR A 43 3.74 -2.93 6.70
N SER A 44 4.32 -2.47 7.81
CA SER A 44 5.44 -1.51 7.79
C SER A 44 6.70 -2.07 7.13
N PHE A 45 6.98 -3.38 7.33
CA PHE A 45 8.12 -4.04 6.69
C PHE A 45 7.93 -4.13 5.17
N MET A 46 6.74 -4.54 4.71
CA MET A 46 6.40 -4.55 3.29
C MET A 46 6.57 -3.18 2.64
N GLN A 47 6.08 -2.12 3.28
CA GLN A 47 6.24 -0.75 2.79
C GLN A 47 7.72 -0.37 2.61
N HIS A 48 8.55 -0.74 3.58
CA HIS A 48 9.99 -0.53 3.52
C HIS A 48 10.63 -1.30 2.36
N VAL A 49 10.34 -2.60 2.22
CA VAL A 49 10.88 -3.43 1.14
C VAL A 49 10.46 -2.93 -0.24
N LEU A 50 9.18 -2.58 -0.42
CA LEU A 50 8.68 -2.08 -1.70
C LEU A 50 9.40 -0.79 -2.13
N LEU A 51 9.68 0.10 -1.17
CA LEU A 51 10.44 1.33 -1.39
C LEU A 51 11.91 1.04 -1.72
N GLU A 52 12.59 0.24 -0.90
CA GLU A 52 14.02 -0.07 -1.10
C GLU A 52 14.29 -0.83 -2.39
N ASN A 53 13.43 -1.78 -2.72
CA ASN A 53 13.54 -2.58 -3.94
C ASN A 53 13.06 -1.81 -5.19
N LYS A 54 12.58 -0.55 -5.03
CA LYS A 54 12.03 0.29 -6.10
C LYS A 54 10.93 -0.42 -6.89
N THR A 55 10.05 -1.10 -6.18
CA THR A 55 8.94 -1.85 -6.79
C THR A 55 8.03 -0.87 -7.53
N LYS A 56 7.63 -1.21 -8.76
CA LYS A 56 6.85 -0.33 -9.61
C LYS A 56 5.40 -0.78 -9.69
N LEU A 57 4.48 0.17 -9.73
CA LEU A 57 3.09 -0.07 -10.11
C LEU A 57 2.95 0.13 -11.63
N ALA A 58 2.45 -0.89 -12.32
CA ALA A 58 2.09 -0.81 -13.73
C ALA A 58 0.62 -1.19 -13.93
N LEU A 59 0.11 -0.84 -15.11
CA LEU A 59 -1.19 -1.30 -15.59
C LEU A 59 -0.97 -2.35 -16.67
N PRO A 60 -1.92 -3.26 -16.88
CA PRO A 60 -1.82 -4.21 -17.96
C PRO A 60 -1.65 -3.48 -19.29
N SER A 61 -0.64 -3.91 -20.04
CA SER A 61 -0.37 -3.52 -21.41
C SER A 61 -1.57 -3.86 -22.31
N LEU A 62 -1.61 -3.28 -23.51
CA LEU A 62 -2.68 -3.60 -24.46
C LEU A 62 -2.73 -5.11 -24.76
N LEU A 63 -1.59 -5.81 -24.82
CA LEU A 63 -1.58 -7.26 -25.06
C LEU A 63 -2.16 -8.07 -23.89
N GLU A 64 -1.91 -7.66 -22.65
CA GLU A 64 -2.51 -8.24 -21.44
C GLU A 64 -4.02 -7.92 -21.37
N LYS A 65 -4.41 -6.68 -21.69
CA LYS A 65 -5.83 -6.27 -21.77
C LYS A 65 -6.62 -7.02 -22.84
N TRP A 66 -5.96 -7.44 -23.93
CA TRP A 66 -6.59 -8.18 -25.03
C TRP A 66 -6.64 -9.70 -24.79
N GLY A 67 -6.21 -10.17 -23.61
CA GLY A 67 -6.39 -11.55 -23.21
C GLY A 67 -5.34 -12.52 -23.72
N VAL A 68 -4.21 -12.01 -24.21
CA VAL A 68 -3.10 -12.85 -24.70
C VAL A 68 -2.29 -13.42 -23.52
N ILE A 69 -2.32 -12.76 -22.36
CA ILE A 69 -1.53 -13.09 -21.17
C ILE A 69 -2.39 -12.84 -19.91
N ASN A 70 -2.52 -13.86 -19.02
CA ASN A 70 -3.10 -13.83 -17.66
C ASN A 70 -4.33 -12.91 -17.43
N GLN A 71 -5.54 -13.40 -17.73
CA GLN A 71 -6.80 -12.64 -17.65
C GLN A 71 -7.40 -12.45 -16.24
N ASP A 72 -7.14 -13.37 -15.30
CA ASP A 72 -8.03 -13.54 -14.15
C ASP A 72 -7.52 -12.98 -12.82
N ALA A 73 -6.25 -12.63 -12.71
CA ALA A 73 -5.69 -12.14 -11.45
C ALA A 73 -5.96 -10.63 -11.27
N ALA A 74 -6.38 -10.24 -10.06
CA ALA A 74 -6.61 -8.84 -9.68
C ALA A 74 -5.33 -7.98 -9.72
N ALA A 75 -4.21 -8.66 -9.52
CA ALA A 75 -2.86 -8.15 -9.56
C ALA A 75 -1.92 -9.27 -10.06
N THR A 76 -0.74 -8.92 -10.55
CA THR A 76 0.32 -9.89 -10.90
C THR A 76 1.68 -9.28 -10.63
N TYR A 77 2.55 -10.00 -9.93
CA TYR A 77 3.94 -9.62 -9.69
C TYR A 77 4.89 -10.20 -10.74
N ASN A 78 5.66 -9.33 -11.40
CA ASN A 78 6.77 -9.69 -12.27
C ASN A 78 8.10 -9.52 -11.53
N GLY A 79 8.69 -10.63 -11.08
CA GLY A 79 9.95 -10.64 -10.33
C GLY A 79 11.19 -10.22 -11.13
N ILE A 80 11.15 -10.25 -12.46
CA ILE A 80 12.27 -9.80 -13.31
C ILE A 80 12.30 -8.27 -13.36
N LEU A 81 11.12 -7.65 -13.51
CA LEU A 81 10.98 -6.20 -13.63
C LEU A 81 10.71 -5.50 -12.28
N ASN A 82 10.61 -6.29 -11.21
CA ASN A 82 10.12 -5.87 -9.90
C ASN A 82 8.88 -4.95 -10.00
N THR A 83 7.89 -5.43 -10.76
CA THR A 83 6.72 -4.64 -11.14
C THR A 83 5.45 -5.39 -10.74
N VAL A 84 4.55 -4.70 -10.06
CA VAL A 84 3.20 -5.19 -9.74
C VAL A 84 2.24 -4.58 -10.76
N VAL A 85 1.60 -5.43 -11.54
CA VAL A 85 0.59 -5.06 -12.54
C VAL A 85 -0.78 -5.16 -11.88
N LEU A 86 -1.57 -4.09 -11.90
CA LEU A 86 -2.95 -4.09 -11.39
C LEU A 86 -3.94 -3.67 -12.47
N LYS A 87 -5.14 -4.26 -12.43
CA LYS A 87 -6.26 -3.82 -13.27
C LYS A 87 -6.58 -2.35 -12.99
N GLU A 88 -7.03 -1.64 -14.03
CA GLU A 88 -7.30 -0.20 -13.91
C GLU A 88 -8.38 0.09 -12.88
N GLU A 89 -9.39 -0.78 -12.74
CA GLU A 89 -10.44 -0.65 -11.72
C GLU A 89 -9.92 -0.67 -10.27
N HIS A 90 -8.73 -1.23 -10.02
CA HIS A 90 -8.13 -1.30 -8.68
C HIS A 90 -7.18 -0.13 -8.39
N THR A 91 -7.01 0.77 -9.36
CA THR A 91 -6.15 1.95 -9.23
C THR A 91 -6.96 3.24 -9.24
N THR A 92 -6.42 4.28 -8.63
CA THR A 92 -6.97 5.64 -8.68
C THR A 92 -5.84 6.65 -8.85
N VAL A 93 -6.16 7.81 -9.42
CA VAL A 93 -5.23 8.91 -9.65
C VAL A 93 -5.45 9.93 -8.55
N ASP A 94 -4.64 9.87 -7.49
CA ASP A 94 -4.80 10.79 -6.35
C ASP A 94 -3.51 11.42 -5.86
N VAL A 95 -2.34 10.99 -6.35
CA VAL A 95 -1.09 11.46 -5.76
C VAL A 95 -0.44 12.47 -6.68
N ARG A 96 -0.52 13.76 -6.35
CA ARG A 96 0.37 14.79 -6.92
C ARG A 96 1.71 14.69 -6.21
N VAL A 97 2.62 13.85 -6.72
CA VAL A 97 4.03 13.87 -6.32
C VAL A 97 4.76 14.78 -7.30
N ASP A 98 5.40 15.83 -6.80
CA ASP A 98 6.14 16.80 -7.62
C ASP A 98 5.30 17.43 -8.75
N GLY A 99 4.02 17.70 -8.48
CA GLY A 99 3.08 18.27 -9.46
C GLY A 99 2.63 17.30 -10.56
N LYS A 100 3.08 16.05 -10.56
CA LYS A 100 2.66 15.01 -11.51
C LYS A 100 1.64 14.09 -10.86
N ALA A 101 0.54 13.83 -11.55
CA ALA A 101 -0.45 12.85 -11.14
C ALA A 101 0.15 11.44 -11.24
N ARG A 102 0.27 10.75 -10.10
CA ARG A 102 0.67 9.35 -10.01
C ARG A 102 -0.53 8.50 -9.63
N LYS A 103 -0.62 7.33 -10.28
CA LYS A 103 -1.58 6.30 -9.92
C LYS A 103 -1.15 5.63 -8.62
N ARG A 104 -2.12 5.28 -7.79
CA ARG A 104 -1.97 4.45 -6.59
C ARG A 104 -3.02 3.36 -6.59
N ILE A 105 -2.80 2.35 -5.74
CA ILE A 105 -3.82 1.35 -5.43
C ILE A 105 -4.95 2.02 -4.62
N LYS A 106 -6.20 1.64 -4.91
CA LYS A 106 -7.36 2.00 -4.09
C LYS A 106 -7.19 1.48 -2.66
N THR A 107 -7.63 2.24 -1.67
CA THR A 107 -7.72 1.82 -0.27
C THR A 107 -8.79 0.75 -0.08
N LEU A 108 -8.79 0.06 1.06
CA LEU A 108 -9.85 -0.91 1.38
C LEU A 108 -11.25 -0.31 1.28
N SER A 109 -11.46 0.92 1.77
CA SER A 109 -12.77 1.60 1.67
C SER A 109 -13.15 1.94 0.24
N GLU A 110 -12.20 2.33 -0.61
CA GLU A 110 -12.47 2.60 -2.03
C GLU A 110 -12.76 1.33 -2.82
N LEU A 111 -12.10 0.22 -2.49
CA LEU A 111 -12.40 -1.09 -3.06
C LEU A 111 -13.79 -1.57 -2.62
N GLU A 112 -14.12 -1.42 -1.33
CA GLU A 112 -15.43 -1.77 -0.79
C GLU A 112 -16.57 -0.95 -1.41
N LEU A 113 -16.35 0.35 -1.64
CA LEU A 113 -17.35 1.19 -2.32
C LEU A 113 -17.52 0.83 -3.79
N ALA A 114 -16.44 0.46 -4.48
CA ALA A 114 -16.48 0.10 -5.90
C ALA A 114 -17.09 -1.30 -6.12
N GLU A 115 -16.73 -2.27 -5.29
CA GLU A 115 -17.11 -3.68 -5.44
C GLU A 115 -17.50 -4.32 -4.09
N PRO A 116 -18.63 -3.94 -3.48
CA PRO A 116 -18.99 -4.34 -2.10
C PRO A 116 -19.00 -5.85 -1.85
N ALA A 117 -19.31 -6.66 -2.88
CA ALA A 117 -19.42 -8.11 -2.75
C ALA A 117 -18.08 -8.84 -2.82
N ILE A 118 -17.07 -8.29 -3.52
CA ILE A 118 -15.83 -8.99 -3.84
C ILE A 118 -14.56 -8.24 -3.40
N TRP A 119 -14.68 -7.04 -2.84
CA TRP A 119 -13.54 -6.26 -2.37
C TRP A 119 -12.57 -7.01 -1.45
N PRO A 120 -12.99 -7.95 -0.55
CA PRO A 120 -12.03 -8.66 0.29
C PRO A 120 -11.13 -9.58 -0.55
N ILE A 121 -11.69 -10.21 -1.59
CA ILE A 121 -10.97 -11.09 -2.51
C ILE A 121 -9.96 -10.26 -3.32
N GLN A 122 -10.39 -9.10 -3.83
CA GLN A 122 -9.51 -8.19 -4.57
C GLN A 122 -8.37 -7.68 -3.69
N ALA A 123 -8.69 -7.19 -2.49
CA ALA A 123 -7.71 -6.70 -1.53
C ALA A 123 -6.71 -7.79 -1.14
N SER A 124 -7.19 -9.01 -0.87
CA SER A 124 -6.32 -10.15 -0.56
C SER A 124 -5.42 -10.52 -1.72
N THR A 125 -5.93 -10.47 -2.95
CA THR A 125 -5.14 -10.79 -4.15
C THR A 125 -4.06 -9.74 -4.38
N ILE A 126 -4.40 -8.46 -4.25
CA ILE A 126 -3.43 -7.37 -4.34
C ILE A 126 -2.34 -7.54 -3.27
N PHE A 127 -2.74 -7.79 -2.01
CA PHE A 127 -1.79 -8.00 -0.92
C PHE A 127 -0.90 -9.23 -1.15
N HIS A 128 -1.46 -10.33 -1.67
CA HIS A 128 -0.72 -11.53 -2.04
C HIS A 128 0.39 -11.20 -3.04
N GLU A 129 0.10 -10.45 -4.10
CA GLU A 129 1.10 -10.08 -5.10
C GLU A 129 2.16 -9.11 -4.55
N LEU A 130 1.78 -8.19 -3.66
CA LEU A 130 2.77 -7.34 -2.97
C LEU A 130 3.71 -8.17 -2.08
N SER A 131 3.20 -9.25 -1.46
CA SER A 131 4.02 -10.14 -0.66
C SER A 131 5.10 -10.84 -1.47
N HIS A 132 4.89 -11.11 -2.77
CA HIS A 132 5.94 -11.66 -3.63
C HIS A 132 7.16 -10.73 -3.76
N ALA A 133 6.95 -9.41 -3.77
CA ALA A 133 8.05 -8.45 -3.77
C ALA A 133 8.82 -8.47 -2.43
N GLU A 134 8.11 -8.64 -1.32
CA GLU A 134 8.72 -8.80 0.01
C GLU A 134 9.55 -10.09 0.09
N PHE A 135 8.96 -11.23 -0.29
CA PHE A 135 9.66 -12.52 -0.31
C PHE A 135 10.88 -12.54 -1.24
N SER A 136 10.81 -11.84 -2.37
CA SER A 136 11.91 -11.77 -3.33
C SER A 136 13.12 -10.99 -2.80
N TRP A 137 12.90 -10.08 -1.84
CA TRP A 137 13.97 -9.31 -1.20
C TRP A 137 14.70 -10.10 -0.12
N LEU A 138 14.01 -11.03 0.55
CA LEU A 138 14.62 -11.86 1.59
C LEU A 138 15.77 -12.70 1.01
N PRO A 139 16.91 -12.79 1.71
CA PRO A 139 18.01 -13.64 1.27
C PRO A 139 17.52 -15.08 1.16
N LYS A 140 17.58 -15.64 -0.04
CA LYS A 140 17.30 -17.06 -0.25
C LYS A 140 18.36 -17.86 0.50
N SER A 141 17.95 -18.78 1.37
CA SER A 141 18.93 -19.66 2.01
C SER A 141 19.71 -20.37 0.90
N LYS A 142 21.03 -20.27 0.95
CA LYS A 142 21.91 -21.14 0.16
C LYS A 142 21.99 -22.47 0.87
N ASP A 143 20.85 -23.11 1.09
CA ASP A 143 20.88 -24.52 1.46
C ASP A 143 21.06 -25.24 0.13
N ASN A 144 22.33 -25.43 -0.22
CA ASN A 144 22.70 -26.56 -1.06
C ASN A 144 22.15 -27.77 -0.32
N ALA A 145 21.10 -28.38 -0.88
CA ALA A 145 20.70 -29.71 -0.48
C ALA A 145 21.84 -30.65 -0.88
N ASP A 146 22.75 -30.88 0.07
CA ASP A 146 23.70 -32.00 0.04
C ASP A 146 22.93 -33.32 0.23
#